data_AF-A0A3D1SEN3-F1
#
_entry.id   AF-A0A3D1SEN3-F1
#
_cell.length_a   1.000
_cell.length_b   1.000
_cell.length_c   1.000
_cell.angle_alpha   90.00
_cell.angle_beta   90.00
_cell.angle_gamma   90.00
#
_symmetry.space_group_name_H-M   'P 1'
#
loop_
_entity.id
_entity.type
_entity.pdbx_description
1 polymer ?
#
loop_
_entity_poly.entity_id
_entity_poly.type
_entity_poly.pdbx_seq_one_letter_code
_entity_poly.pdbx_strand_id
1 'polypeptide(L)' 'MDNNEKQIIYGKNAVLEALRSDNEIDSLFVQKNASLGAIIDAAKKRGVLIKQVAEEKLTALCGTPKHGGAA' A
#
# COMPACT_ATOMS: atom_id res chain seq x y z
N MET A 1 -14.18 1.84 -23.36
CA MET A 1 -14.18 0.88 -22.23
C MET A 1 -12.98 1.20 -21.38
N ASP A 2 -13.18 1.86 -20.25
CA ASP A 2 -12.10 2.28 -19.35
C ASP A 2 -11.56 1.05 -18.62
N ASN A 3 -10.53 0.42 -19.20
CA ASN A 3 -9.72 -0.58 -18.52
C ASN A 3 -8.82 0.15 -17.52
N ASN A 4 -9.41 0.64 -16.42
CA ASN A 4 -8.62 1.19 -15.31
C ASN A 4 -8.00 0.01 -14.54
N GLU A 5 -6.97 -0.58 -15.12
CA GLU A 5 -6.20 -1.68 -14.55
C GLU A 5 -5.47 -1.14 -13.32
N LYS A 6 -6.10 -1.27 -12.15
CA LYS A 6 -5.49 -0.92 -10.88
C LYS A 6 -4.31 -1.84 -10.62
N GLN A 7 -3.11 -1.32 -10.83
CA GLN A 7 -1.87 -1.98 -10.41
C GLN A 7 -1.79 -1.91 -8.88
N ILE A 8 -1.91 -3.07 -8.23
CA ILE A 8 -1.76 -3.19 -6.78
C ILE A 8 -0.36 -3.73 -6.49
N ILE A 9 0.42 -2.97 -5.72
CA ILE A 9 1.74 -3.36 -5.26
C ILE A 9 1.63 -3.63 -3.76
N TYR A 10 1.83 -4.86 -3.33
CA TYR A 10 1.73 -5.23 -1.91
C TYR A 10 3.02 -5.83 -1.36
N GLY A 11 3.17 -5.78 -0.04
CA GLY A 11 4.39 -6.21 0.64
C GLY A 11 5.28 -5.04 1.05
N LYS A 12 5.88 -5.15 2.24
CA LYS A 12 6.64 -4.05 2.86
C LYS A 12 7.73 -3.45 1.97
N ASN A 13 8.53 -4.31 1.32
CA ASN A 13 9.64 -3.86 0.48
C ASN A 13 9.15 -3.28 -0.85
N ALA A 14 8.28 -4.00 -1.56
CA ALA A 14 7.73 -3.54 -2.83
C ALA A 14 7.00 -2.19 -2.70
N VAL A 15 6.21 -2.02 -1.64
CA VAL A 15 5.54 -0.74 -1.35
C VAL A 15 6.56 0.35 -1.02
N LEU A 16 7.58 0.06 -0.22
CA LEU A 16 8.62 1.03 0.11
C LEU A 16 9.45 1.45 -1.13
N GLU A 17 9.75 0.51 -2.01
CA GLU A 17 10.43 0.77 -3.29
C GLU A 17 9.54 1.59 -4.22
N ALA A 18 8.25 1.28 -4.32
CA ALA A 18 7.30 2.06 -5.10
C ALA A 18 7.21 3.51 -4.58
N LEU A 19 7.16 3.70 -3.26
CA LEU A 19 7.18 5.01 -2.60
C LEU A 19 8.50 5.77 -2.79
N ARG A 20 9.60 5.08 -3.12
CA ARG A 20 10.91 5.71 -3.40
C ARG A 20 11.16 5.94 -4.89
N SER A 21 10.44 5.23 -5.74
CA SER A 21 10.54 5.31 -7.21
C SER A 21 9.64 6.40 -7.75
N ASP A 22 9.85 6.88 -8.98
CA ASP A 22 9.02 7.91 -9.61
C ASP A 22 7.59 7.47 -9.99
N ASN A 23 7.12 6.33 -9.44
CA ASN A 23 5.78 5.83 -9.68
C ASN A 23 4.74 6.77 -9.07
N GLU A 24 3.67 7.02 -9.83
CA GLU A 24 2.47 7.69 -9.34
C GLU A 24 1.69 6.73 -8.42
N ILE A 25 1.49 7.14 -7.16
CA ILE A 25 0.78 6.36 -6.16
C ILE A 25 -0.41 7.18 -5.66
N ASP A 26 -1.62 6.69 -5.96
CA ASP A 26 -2.87 7.31 -5.53
C ASP A 26 -3.12 7.15 -4.03
N SER A 27 -3.02 5.92 -3.53
CA SER A 27 -3.39 5.56 -2.16
C SER A 27 -2.46 4.49 -1.61
N LEU A 28 -2.14 4.59 -0.33
CA LEU A 28 -1.49 3.54 0.47
C LEU A 28 -2.52 2.94 1.44
N PHE A 29 -2.70 1.63 1.40
CA PHE A 29 -3.50 0.87 2.36
C PHE A 29 -2.59 0.17 3.37
N VAL A 30 -2.80 0.44 4.66
CA VAL A 30 -2.05 -0.19 5.75
C VAL A 30 -2.97 -0.94 6.69
N GLN A 31 -2.55 -2.11 7.12
CA GLN A 31 -3.25 -2.88 8.13
C GLN A 31 -3.23 -2.15 9.47
N LYS A 32 -4.39 -2.06 10.13
CA LYS A 32 -4.50 -1.55 11.50
C LYS A 32 -3.58 -2.34 12.43
N ASN A 33 -2.86 -1.64 13.31
CA ASN A 33 -1.90 -2.20 14.28
C ASN A 33 -0.63 -2.83 13.67
N ALA A 34 -0.36 -2.66 12.37
CA ALA A 34 0.91 -3.12 11.78
C ALA A 34 2.04 -2.10 12.02
N SER A 35 3.20 -2.59 12.44
CA SER A 35 4.42 -1.77 12.63
C SER A 35 5.08 -1.46 11.29
N LEU A 36 4.59 -0.41 10.60
CA LEU A 36 5.01 -0.01 9.24
C LEU A 36 5.56 1.42 9.19
N GLY A 37 6.22 1.87 10.25
CA GLY A 37 6.66 3.26 10.42
C GLY A 37 7.43 3.83 9.23
N ALA A 38 8.37 3.08 8.65
CA ALA A 38 9.16 3.52 7.51
C ALA A 38 8.32 3.75 6.23
N ILE A 39 7.30 2.92 6.01
CA ILE A 39 6.40 3.03 4.85
C ILE A 39 5.49 4.24 5.04
N ILE A 40 4.92 4.39 6.23
CA ILE A 40 4.04 5.52 6.58
C ILE A 40 4.81 6.84 6.45
N ASP A 41 6.06 6.90 6.91
CA ASP A 41 6.90 8.08 6.80
C ASP A 41 7.22 8.44 5.33
N ALA A 42 7.58 7.44 4.51
CA ALA A 42 7.82 7.64 3.08
C ALA A 42 6.56 8.14 2.34
N ALA A 43 5.39 7.56 2.64
CA ALA A 43 4.11 7.99 2.06
C ALA A 43 3.74 9.41 2.47
N LYS A 44 3.94 9.78 3.75
CA LYS A 44 3.72 11.15 4.22
C LYS A 44 4.63 12.16 3.51
N LYS A 45 5.91 11.84 3.34
CA LYS A 45 6.88 12.70 2.61
C LYS A 45 6.48 12.96 1.16
N ARG A 46 5.79 11.99 0.53
CA ARG A 46 5.25 12.12 -0.82
C ARG A 46 3.85 12.74 -0.90
N GLY A 47 3.17 12.92 0.23
CA GLY A 47 1.77 13.36 0.23
C GLY A 47 0.77 12.30 -0.26
N VAL A 48 1.14 11.01 -0.21
CA VAL A 48 0.25 9.90 -0.60
C VAL A 48 -0.87 9.73 0.43
N LEU A 49 -2.08 9.43 -0.04
CA LEU A 49 -3.25 9.21 0.82
C LEU A 49 -3.13 7.89 1.59
N ILE A 50 -2.96 7.95 2.91
CA ILE A 50 -2.81 6.77 3.78
C ILE A 50 -4.17 6.35 4.35
N LYS A 51 -4.59 5.11 4.09
CA LYS A 51 -5.84 4.50 4.56
C LYS A 51 -5.55 3.31 5.47
N GLN A 52 -5.98 3.39 6.73
CA GLN A 52 -5.88 2.26 7.64
C GLN A 52 -7.08 1.32 7.48
N VAL A 53 -6.83 0.05 7.19
CA VAL A 53 -7.86 -0.97 6.92
C VAL A 53 -7.68 -2.20 7.80
N ALA A 54 -8.74 -3.00 7.95
CA ALA A 54 -8.64 -4.31 8.58
C ALA A 54 -7.85 -5.29 7.70
N GLU A 55 -7.27 -6.33 8.29
CA GLU A 55 -6.51 -7.38 7.58
C GLU A 55 -7.34 -8.02 6.47
N GLU A 56 -8.61 -8.34 6.75
CA GLU A 56 -9.54 -8.97 5.81
C GLU A 56 -9.70 -8.14 4.53
N LYS A 57 -9.84 -6.82 4.68
CA LYS A 57 -9.95 -5.89 3.55
C LYS A 57 -8.65 -5.83 2.76
N LEU A 58 -7.51 -5.83 3.43
CA LEU A 58 -6.20 -5.81 2.78
C LEU A 58 -5.94 -7.11 2.01
N THR A 59 -6.29 -8.25 2.60
CA THR A 59 -6.24 -9.57 1.96
C THR A 59 -7.14 -9.62 0.73
N ALA A 60 -8.37 -9.11 0.81
CA ALA A 60 -9.29 -9.04 -0.33
C ALA A 60 -8.75 -8.14 -1.46
N LEU A 61 -8.11 -7.02 -1.12
CA LEU A 61 -7.45 -6.13 -2.10
C LEU A 61 -6.26 -6.81 -2.79
N CYS A 62 -5.44 -7.56 -2.04
CA CYS A 62 -4.24 -8.19 -2.58
C CYS A 62 -4.49 -9.56 -3.22
N GLY A 63 -5.64 -10.18 -2.96
CA GLY A 63 -5.93 -11.57 -3.31
C GLY A 63 -5.11 -12.59 -2.53
N THR A 64 -4.39 -12.17 -1.48
CA THR A 64 -3.51 -13.03 -0.67
C THR A 64 -3.29 -12.44 0.72
N PRO A 65 -3.22 -13.26 1.79
CA PRO A 65 -2.86 -12.80 3.12
C PRO A 65 -1.36 -12.47 3.26
N LYS A 66 -0.54 -12.76 2.24
CA LYS A 66 0.92 -12.51 2.25
C LYS A 66 1.29 -11.06 1.88
N HIS A 67 0.43 -10.09 2.18
CA HIS A 67 0.63 -8.67 1.88
C HIS A 67 1.58 -7.95 2.86
N GLY A 68 1.94 -8.57 3.99
CA GLY A 68 2.90 -7.98 4.94
C GLY A 68 2.44 -6.65 5.57
N GLY A 69 1.12 -6.46 5.64
CA GLY A 69 0.45 -5.28 6.21
C GLY A 69 0.36 -4.03 5.33
N ALA A 70 0.88 -4.03 4.09
CA ALA A 70 0.84 -2.84 3.21
C ALA A 70 0.50 -3.21 1.75
N ALA A 71 -0.28 -2.34 1.10
CA ALA A 71 -0.58 -2.36 -0.34
C ALA A 71 -0.86 -0.96 -0.88
#